data_AF-A0A252C1K2-F1
#
_entry.id   AF-A0A252C1K2-F1
#
_cell.length_a   1.000
_cell.length_b   1.000
_cell.length_c   1.000
_cell.angle_alpha   90.00
_cell.angle_beta   90.00
_cell.angle_gamma   90.00
#
_symmetry.space_group_name_H-M   'P 1'
#
loop_
_entity.id
_entity.type
_entity.pdbx_description
1 polymer ?
#
loop_
_entity_poly.entity_id
_entity_poly.type
_entity_poly.pdbx_seq_one_letter_code
_entity_poly.pdbx_strand_id
1 'polypeptide(L)'
;MIQPEITGELPDDLYERIKSLCKKGDDLAKAALFDEALDQYDAAWRLVPDPKNTWEASTWILAAIADSCFLAGYNTSATEALAYAMTCPGGLGNPFLHLRYGQSLFDLDQKDHAADELMRAYMGGGIEIFHGEDKKYLTFLRSVARNIV
;
A
#
# COMPACT_ATOMS: atom_id res chain seq x y z
N MET A 1 -34.18 8.33 6.88
CA MET A 1 -32.90 9.06 6.95
C MET A 1 -32.08 8.66 5.74
N ILE A 2 -31.97 9.53 4.76
CA ILE A 2 -31.00 9.35 3.68
C ILE A 2 -29.72 9.96 4.22
N GLN A 3 -28.72 9.12 4.55
CA GLN A 3 -27.38 9.63 4.78
C GLN A 3 -26.93 10.26 3.46
N PRO A 4 -26.51 11.53 3.44
CA PRO A 4 -25.97 12.13 2.23
C PRO A 4 -24.73 11.33 1.83
N GLU A 5 -24.51 11.16 0.53
CA GLU A 5 -23.24 10.67 -0.02
C GLU A 5 -22.09 11.49 0.57
N ILE A 6 -21.43 10.98 1.61
CA ILE A 6 -20.23 11.59 2.17
C ILE A 6 -19.10 11.23 1.22
N THR A 7 -18.74 12.19 0.38
CA THR A 7 -17.44 12.22 -0.29
C THR A 7 -16.34 12.39 0.77
N GLY A 8 -15.73 11.27 1.16
CA GLY A 8 -14.29 11.08 1.41
C GLY A 8 -13.52 11.83 2.51
N GLU A 9 -14.03 12.92 3.09
CA GLU A 9 -13.20 13.79 3.94
C GLU A 9 -13.53 13.68 5.44
N LEU A 10 -12.50 13.42 6.25
CA LEU A 10 -12.59 13.34 7.71
C LEU A 10 -12.73 14.74 8.33
N PRO A 11 -13.32 14.87 9.53
CA PRO A 11 -13.24 16.09 10.32
C PRO A 11 -11.78 16.56 10.49
N ASP A 12 -11.53 17.86 10.37
CA ASP A 12 -10.17 18.44 10.33
C ASP A 12 -9.29 18.00 11.52
N ASP A 13 -9.84 17.97 12.73
CA ASP A 13 -9.11 17.58 13.94
C ASP A 13 -8.70 16.11 13.92
N LEU A 14 -9.59 15.25 13.44
CA LEU A 14 -9.35 13.82 13.25
C LEU A 14 -8.33 13.58 12.14
N TYR A 15 -8.47 14.29 11.02
CA TYR A 15 -7.57 14.24 9.88
C TYR A 15 -6.14 14.64 10.27
N GLU A 16 -5.97 15.76 10.98
CA GLU A 16 -4.66 16.21 11.44
C GLU A 16 -4.03 15.26 12.47
N ARG A 17 -4.84 14.63 13.33
CA ARG A 17 -4.33 13.61 14.27
C ARG A 17 -3.81 12.38 13.55
N ILE A 18 -4.54 11.89 12.54
CA ILE A 18 -4.13 10.74 11.72
C ILE A 18 -2.85 11.10 10.94
N LYS A 19 -2.79 12.28 10.32
CA LYS A 19 -1.57 12.77 9.65
C LYS A 19 -0.38 12.85 10.58
N SER A 20 -0.56 13.34 11.80
CA SER A 20 0.52 13.43 12.79
C SER A 20 1.08 12.05 13.15
N LEU A 21 0.22 11.04 13.30
CA LEU A 21 0.62 9.66 13.55
C LEU A 21 1.35 9.07 12.34
N CYS A 22 0.81 9.23 11.13
CA CYS A 22 1.47 8.72 9.92
C CYS A 22 2.83 9.39 9.69
N LYS A 23 2.95 10.69 9.90
CA LYS A 23 4.24 11.38 9.82
C LYS A 23 5.28 10.79 10.79
N LYS A 24 4.87 10.45 12.03
CA LYS A 24 5.78 9.80 12.99
C LYS A 24 6.18 8.41 12.51
N GLY A 25 5.23 7.65 11.97
CA GLY A 25 5.50 6.37 11.32
C GLY A 25 6.50 6.52 10.17
N ASP A 26 6.31 7.51 9.29
CA ASP A 26 7.20 7.75 8.15
C ASP A 26 8.62 8.08 8.60
N ASP A 27 8.76 8.89 9.66
CA ASP A 27 10.06 9.26 10.23
C ASP A 27 10.77 8.03 10.85
N LEU A 28 10.02 7.11 11.48
CA LEU A 28 10.54 5.84 12.02
C LEU A 28 10.91 4.85 10.91
N ALA A 29 10.07 4.71 9.89
CA ALA A 29 10.32 3.85 8.72
C ALA A 29 11.58 4.30 7.95
N LYS A 30 11.81 5.62 7.80
CA LYS A 30 13.06 6.16 7.24
C LYS A 30 14.31 5.79 8.04
N ALA A 31 14.15 5.58 9.34
CA ALA A 31 15.22 5.09 10.23
C ALA A 31 15.29 3.54 10.28
N ALA A 32 14.52 2.84 9.45
CA ALA A 32 14.35 1.38 9.44
C ALA A 32 13.83 0.78 10.77
N LEU A 33 13.16 1.60 11.59
CA LEU A 33 12.48 1.19 12.82
C LEU A 33 11.04 0.78 12.47
N PHE A 34 10.91 -0.35 11.78
CA PHE A 34 9.64 -0.73 11.14
C PHE A 34 8.56 -1.15 12.14
N ASP A 35 8.91 -1.87 13.21
CA ASP A 35 7.92 -2.27 14.22
C ASP A 35 7.34 -1.03 14.93
N GLU A 36 8.18 -0.06 15.29
CA GLU A 36 7.73 1.20 15.88
C GLU A 36 6.94 2.06 14.88
N ALA A 37 7.28 2.01 13.59
CA ALA A 37 6.51 2.69 12.54
C ALA A 37 5.10 2.10 12.43
N LEU A 38 5.00 0.76 12.43
CA LEU A 38 3.73 0.02 12.40
C LEU A 38 2.85 0.37 13.60
N ASP A 39 3.42 0.51 14.80
CA ASP A 39 2.67 0.98 15.98
C ASP A 39 2.00 2.35 15.75
N GLN A 40 2.69 3.28 15.06
CA GLN A 40 2.13 4.60 14.75
C GLN A 40 1.03 4.51 13.68
N TYR A 41 1.23 3.72 12.63
CA TYR A 41 0.22 3.55 11.59
C TYR A 41 -1.02 2.81 12.09
N ASP A 42 -0.86 1.81 12.97
CA ASP A 42 -1.98 1.13 13.62
C ASP A 42 -2.76 2.06 14.55
N ALA A 43 -2.08 2.96 15.25
CA ALA A 43 -2.74 4.03 15.98
C ALA A 43 -3.55 4.95 15.06
N ALA A 44 -3.03 5.28 13.87
CA ALA A 44 -3.74 6.07 12.86
C ALA A 44 -4.96 5.31 12.31
N TRP A 45 -4.78 4.03 11.98
CA TRP A 45 -5.82 3.14 11.44
C TRP A 45 -7.02 2.97 12.39
N ARG A 46 -6.75 2.88 13.70
CA ARG A 46 -7.80 2.81 14.73
C ARG A 46 -8.67 4.06 14.81
N LEU A 47 -8.18 5.22 14.37
CA LEU A 47 -8.94 6.47 14.35
C LEU A 47 -9.88 6.60 13.15
N VAL A 48 -9.64 5.84 12.07
CA VAL A 48 -10.50 5.89 10.88
C VAL A 48 -11.90 5.36 11.22
N PRO A 49 -12.99 6.10 10.97
CA PRO A 49 -14.35 5.64 11.24
C PRO A 49 -14.77 4.44 10.37
N ASP A 50 -15.71 3.64 10.86
CA ASP A 50 -16.35 2.61 10.05
C ASP A 50 -17.44 3.20 9.12
N PRO A 51 -17.64 2.63 7.92
CA PRO A 51 -16.82 1.59 7.30
C PRO A 51 -15.47 2.15 6.79
N LYS A 52 -14.35 1.55 7.20
CA LYS A 52 -13.02 2.14 6.95
C LYS A 52 -12.73 2.32 5.46
N ASN A 53 -13.23 1.44 4.60
CA ASN A 53 -13.01 1.49 3.17
C ASN A 53 -13.76 2.61 2.41
N THR A 54 -14.44 3.54 3.10
CA THR A 54 -15.02 4.73 2.45
C THR A 54 -14.14 5.98 2.56
N TRP A 55 -13.04 5.93 3.32
CA TRP A 55 -12.18 7.09 3.59
C TRP A 55 -10.90 7.04 2.77
N GLU A 56 -10.53 8.15 2.13
CA GLU A 56 -9.24 8.26 1.44
C GLU A 56 -8.06 8.04 2.41
N ALA A 57 -8.26 8.42 3.69
CA ALA A 57 -7.35 8.15 4.79
C ALA A 57 -6.85 6.70 4.83
N SER A 58 -7.77 5.77 4.60
CA SER A 58 -7.48 4.34 4.66
C SER A 58 -6.45 3.91 3.63
N THR A 59 -6.51 4.47 2.42
CA THR A 59 -5.62 4.08 1.33
C THR A 59 -4.17 4.40 1.66
N TRP A 60 -3.86 5.62 2.12
CA TRP A 60 -2.48 5.99 2.43
C TRP A 60 -1.96 5.43 3.75
N ILE A 61 -2.81 5.22 4.76
CA ILE A 61 -2.41 4.49 5.99
C ILE A 61 -2.04 3.05 5.64
N LEU A 62 -2.89 2.34 4.90
CA LEU A 62 -2.62 0.95 4.51
C LEU A 62 -1.44 0.83 3.54
N ALA A 63 -1.22 1.84 2.68
CA ALA A 63 -0.01 1.92 1.86
C ALA A 63 1.26 1.94 2.72
N ALA A 64 1.28 2.78 3.77
CA ALA A 64 2.43 2.91 4.67
C ALA A 64 2.65 1.65 5.52
N ILE A 65 1.56 1.02 5.99
CA ILE A 65 1.61 -0.28 6.68
C ILE A 65 2.19 -1.35 5.76
N ALA A 66 1.67 -1.45 4.54
CA ALA A 66 2.11 -2.45 3.58
C ALA A 66 3.58 -2.29 3.18
N ASP A 67 4.01 -1.06 2.92
CA ASP A 67 5.42 -0.74 2.60
C ASP A 67 6.34 -1.11 3.76
N SER A 68 5.96 -0.73 5.00
CA SER A 68 6.75 -1.06 6.19
C SER A 68 6.80 -2.56 6.47
N CYS A 69 5.68 -3.27 6.32
CA CYS A 69 5.63 -4.73 6.43
C CYS A 69 6.52 -5.41 5.38
N PHE A 70 6.47 -4.96 4.13
CA PHE A 70 7.31 -5.49 3.05
C PHE A 70 8.80 -5.27 3.36
N LEU A 71 9.19 -4.06 3.76
CA LEU A 71 10.57 -3.72 4.10
C LEU A 71 11.09 -4.48 5.34
N ALA A 72 10.21 -4.81 6.29
CA ALA A 72 10.50 -5.65 7.44
C ALA A 72 10.51 -7.16 7.13
N GLY A 73 10.10 -7.57 5.92
CA GLY A 73 9.97 -8.97 5.51
C GLY A 73 8.67 -9.66 5.96
N TYR A 74 7.72 -8.92 6.52
CA TYR A 74 6.39 -9.41 6.92
C TYR A 74 5.42 -9.48 5.73
N ASN A 75 5.81 -10.24 4.70
CA ASN A 75 5.11 -10.24 3.40
C ASN A 75 3.63 -10.65 3.49
N THR A 76 3.26 -11.58 4.39
CA THR A 76 1.84 -11.95 4.58
C THR A 76 1.02 -10.75 5.05
N SER A 77 1.48 -10.04 6.09
CA SER A 77 0.81 -8.85 6.59
C SER A 77 0.76 -7.72 5.56
N ALA A 78 1.82 -7.58 4.74
CA ALA A 78 1.81 -6.65 3.61
C ALA A 78 0.68 -7.00 2.61
N THR A 79 0.56 -8.27 2.20
CA THR A 79 -0.50 -8.70 1.27
C THR A 79 -1.91 -8.51 1.82
N GLU A 80 -2.13 -8.73 3.11
CA GLU A 80 -3.45 -8.52 3.75
C GLU A 80 -3.82 -7.03 3.78
N ALA A 81 -2.88 -6.15 4.15
CA ALA A 81 -3.09 -4.70 4.13
C ALA A 81 -3.39 -4.19 2.72
N LEU A 82 -2.67 -4.68 1.71
CA LEU A 82 -2.84 -4.30 0.30
C LEU A 82 -4.18 -4.78 -0.24
N ALA A 83 -4.58 -6.02 0.04
CA ALA A 83 -5.88 -6.54 -0.35
C ALA A 83 -7.02 -5.66 0.16
N TYR A 84 -6.94 -5.18 1.41
CA TYR A 84 -7.92 -4.23 1.94
C TYR A 84 -7.80 -2.85 1.28
N ALA A 85 -6.58 -2.34 1.08
CA ALA A 85 -6.33 -1.04 0.45
C ALA A 85 -6.94 -0.96 -0.96
N MET A 86 -6.96 -2.05 -1.72
CA MET A 86 -7.61 -2.10 -3.04
C MET A 86 -9.12 -1.87 -2.99
N THR A 87 -9.76 -2.04 -1.83
CA THR A 87 -11.18 -1.74 -1.61
C THR A 87 -11.45 -0.30 -1.20
N CYS A 88 -10.39 0.45 -0.85
CA CYS A 88 -10.47 1.85 -0.42
C CYS A 88 -10.48 2.82 -1.60
N PRO A 89 -10.91 4.08 -1.41
CA PRO A 89 -10.95 5.08 -2.48
C PRO A 89 -9.57 5.28 -3.09
N GLY A 90 -9.48 5.18 -4.42
CA GLY A 90 -8.24 5.33 -5.18
C GLY A 90 -7.27 4.14 -5.09
N GLY A 91 -7.54 3.12 -4.26
CA GLY A 91 -6.64 1.98 -4.07
C GLY A 91 -6.41 1.17 -5.34
N LEU A 92 -7.50 0.73 -5.99
CA LEU A 92 -7.46 -0.10 -7.21
C LEU A 92 -6.73 0.56 -8.40
N GLY A 93 -6.61 1.88 -8.41
CA GLY A 93 -5.93 2.62 -9.47
C GLY A 93 -4.48 2.99 -9.14
N ASN A 94 -4.00 2.66 -7.94
CA ASN A 94 -2.71 3.13 -7.45
C ASN A 94 -1.59 2.14 -7.86
N PRO A 95 -0.68 2.54 -8.78
CA PRO A 95 0.34 1.63 -9.29
C PRO A 95 1.39 1.27 -8.23
N PHE A 96 1.60 2.11 -7.21
CA PHE A 96 2.51 1.78 -6.10
C PHE A 96 1.96 0.65 -5.22
N LEU A 97 0.65 0.64 -4.96
CA LEU A 97 0.04 -0.47 -4.21
C LEU A 97 0.17 -1.79 -4.98
N HIS A 98 -0.07 -1.76 -6.29
CA HIS A 98 0.14 -2.91 -7.15
C HIS A 98 1.61 -3.37 -7.18
N LEU A 99 2.57 -2.44 -7.18
CA LEU A 99 4.00 -2.77 -7.10
C LEU A 99 4.29 -3.55 -5.82
N ARG A 100 3.95 -2.97 -4.66
CA ARG A 100 4.20 -3.61 -3.35
C ARG A 100 3.47 -4.94 -3.21
N TYR A 101 2.28 -5.06 -3.79
CA TYR A 101 1.52 -6.30 -3.72
C TYR A 101 2.19 -7.39 -4.54
N GLY A 102 2.54 -7.08 -5.78
CA GLY A 102 3.26 -8.01 -6.64
C GLY A 102 4.61 -8.43 -6.08
N GLN A 103 5.35 -7.52 -5.45
CA GLN A 103 6.62 -7.84 -4.78
C GLN A 103 6.44 -8.78 -3.60
N SER A 104 5.47 -8.49 -2.72
CA SER A 104 5.17 -9.31 -1.54
C SER A 104 4.70 -10.72 -1.96
N LEU A 105 3.83 -10.80 -2.98
CA LEU A 105 3.38 -12.07 -3.56
C LEU A 105 4.53 -12.86 -4.20
N PHE A 106 5.43 -12.17 -4.91
CA PHE A 106 6.59 -12.81 -5.51
C PHE A 106 7.50 -13.44 -4.46
N ASP A 107 7.74 -12.74 -3.34
CA ASP A 107 8.57 -13.23 -2.24
C ASP A 107 7.90 -14.34 -1.43
N LEU A 108 6.57 -14.45 -1.49
CA LEU A 108 5.78 -15.58 -0.98
C LEU A 108 5.63 -16.74 -1.98
N ASP A 109 6.36 -16.72 -3.10
CA ASP A 109 6.30 -17.71 -4.19
C ASP A 109 4.93 -17.82 -4.90
N GLN A 110 4.05 -16.82 -4.75
CA GLN A 110 2.76 -16.75 -5.43
C GLN A 110 2.90 -16.12 -6.83
N LYS A 111 3.64 -16.80 -7.72
CA LYS A 111 4.12 -16.21 -8.98
C LYS A 111 3.01 -15.74 -9.93
N ASP A 112 1.93 -16.49 -10.08
CA ASP A 112 0.85 -16.12 -11.01
C ASP A 112 0.19 -14.79 -10.59
N HIS A 113 -0.19 -14.67 -9.30
CA HIS A 113 -0.75 -13.43 -8.77
C HIS A 113 0.28 -12.28 -8.76
N ALA A 114 1.55 -12.58 -8.47
CA ALA A 114 2.60 -11.58 -8.54
C ALA A 114 2.74 -10.98 -9.94
N ALA A 115 2.63 -11.80 -11.00
CA ALA A 115 2.71 -11.33 -12.38
C ALA A 115 1.59 -10.34 -12.71
N ASP A 116 0.36 -10.64 -12.29
CA ASP A 116 -0.81 -9.76 -12.52
C ASP A 116 -0.63 -8.40 -11.84
N GLU A 117 -0.24 -8.39 -10.57
CA GLU A 117 -0.06 -7.16 -9.79
C GLU A 117 1.12 -6.32 -10.31
N LEU A 118 2.27 -6.94 -10.59
CA LEU A 118 3.43 -6.24 -11.16
C LEU A 118 3.12 -5.70 -12.57
N MET A 119 2.27 -6.39 -13.36
CA MET A 119 1.80 -5.87 -14.64
C MET A 119 0.92 -4.63 -14.46
N ARG A 120 -0.01 -4.62 -13.49
CA ARG A 120 -0.82 -3.43 -13.17
C ARG A 120 0.04 -2.25 -12.73
N ALA A 121 1.07 -2.52 -11.91
CA ALA A 121 2.05 -1.52 -11.51
C ALA A 121 2.76 -0.91 -12.73
N TYR A 122 3.27 -1.76 -13.63
CA TYR A 122 3.91 -1.33 -14.87
C TYR A 122 2.96 -0.53 -15.78
N MET A 123 1.71 -0.97 -15.95
CA MET A 123 0.73 -0.27 -16.78
C MET A 123 0.40 1.13 -16.26
N GLY A 124 0.37 1.32 -14.93
CA GLY A 124 0.07 2.63 -14.32
C GLY A 124 1.27 3.53 -14.09
N GLY A 125 2.46 2.96 -13.85
CA GLY A 125 3.68 3.71 -13.49
C GLY A 125 4.81 3.65 -14.52
N GLY A 126 4.68 2.86 -15.58
CA GLY A 126 5.75 2.59 -16.54
C GLY A 126 6.93 1.83 -15.93
N ILE A 127 8.07 1.82 -16.63
CA ILE A 127 9.30 1.18 -16.12
C ILE A 127 9.86 1.88 -14.87
N GLU A 128 9.64 3.19 -14.75
CA GLU A 128 10.15 4.04 -13.66
C GLU A 128 9.65 3.58 -12.29
N ILE A 129 8.50 2.90 -12.21
CA ILE A 129 7.98 2.41 -10.93
C ILE A 129 8.85 1.33 -10.29
N PHE A 130 9.73 0.70 -11.06
CA PHE A 130 10.69 -0.29 -10.55
C PHE A 130 12.04 0.35 -10.16
N HIS A 131 12.18 1.68 -10.30
CA HIS A 131 13.42 2.35 -9.93
C HIS A 131 13.65 2.34 -8.42
N GLY A 132 14.84 1.90 -8.01
CA GLY A 132 15.19 1.72 -6.59
C GLY A 132 14.78 0.36 -6.01
N GLU A 133 13.98 -0.43 -6.74
CA GLU A 133 13.58 -1.76 -6.32
C GLU A 133 14.62 -2.83 -6.71
N ASP A 134 14.56 -3.99 -6.05
CA ASP A 134 15.35 -5.15 -6.48
C ASP A 134 14.96 -5.56 -7.91
N LYS A 135 15.98 -5.71 -8.77
CA LYS A 135 15.82 -6.07 -10.18
C LYS A 135 15.07 -7.39 -10.37
N LYS A 136 15.06 -8.29 -9.38
CA LYS A 136 14.37 -9.59 -9.43
C LYS A 136 12.90 -9.45 -9.84
N TYR A 137 12.21 -8.38 -9.41
CA TYR A 137 10.80 -8.18 -9.72
C TYR A 137 10.56 -7.82 -11.19
N LEU A 138 11.32 -6.86 -11.72
CA LEU A 138 11.22 -6.47 -13.13
C LEU A 138 11.73 -7.60 -14.05
N THR A 139 12.79 -8.30 -13.65
CA THR A 139 13.30 -9.48 -14.37
C THR A 139 12.25 -10.59 -14.43
N PHE A 140 11.59 -10.88 -13.30
CA PHE A 140 10.50 -11.85 -13.27
C PHE A 140 9.37 -11.42 -14.20
N LEU A 141 8.90 -10.18 -14.10
CA LEU A 141 7.80 -9.69 -14.91
C LEU A 141 8.13 -9.77 -16.42
N ARG A 142 9.35 -9.41 -16.83
CA ARG A 142 9.82 -9.56 -18.23
C ARG A 142 9.87 -11.02 -18.69
N SER A 143 10.12 -11.97 -17.79
CA SER A 143 10.16 -13.40 -18.14
C SER A 143 8.78 -13.96 -18.50
N VAL A 144 7.71 -13.35 -17.96
CA VAL A 144 6.31 -13.80 -18.16
C VAL A 144 5.55 -12.89 -19.14
N ALA A 145 5.99 -11.65 -19.38
CA ALA A 145 5.35 -10.71 -20.28
C ALA A 145 6.28 -10.21 -21.39
N ARG A 146 6.00 -10.61 -22.64
CA ARG A 146 6.87 -10.43 -23.81
C ARG A 146 7.01 -8.98 -24.34
N ASN A 147 6.29 -8.00 -23.78
CA ASN A 147 6.22 -6.62 -24.30
C ASN A 147 6.65 -5.55 -23.28
N ILE A 148 7.37 -5.93 -22.24
CA ILE A 148 7.88 -4.97 -21.25
C ILE A 148 9.23 -4.45 -21.74
N VAL A 149 9.25 -3.15 -22.05
CA VAL A 149 10.41 -2.43 -22.59
C VAL A 149 11.22 -1.86 -21.45
#